data_AF-G9Y5X2-F1
#
_entry.id   AF-G9Y5X2-F1
#
_cell.length_a   1.000
_cell.length_b   1.000
_cell.length_c   1.000
_cell.angle_alpha   90.00
_cell.angle_beta   90.00
_cell.angle_gamma   90.00
#
_symmetry.space_group_name_H-M   'P 1'
#
loop_
_entity.id
_entity.type
_entity.pdbx_description
1 polymer ?
#
loop_
_entity_poly.entity_id
_entity_poly.type
_entity_poly.pdbx_seq_one_letter_code
_entity_poly.pdbx_strand_id
1 'polypeptide(L)'
;MLINFDPLRESENDRRSHPWKKTSYEERAGFYSNFIKNPELITEVLEDFKPHESQKAVQTFYEFIKWINGSASAFETNDCAMREGVINNVDSLFKYTHKIDGRVEFFLRDHPLNCNKDVITWIMRMSSFYLQVERPDFLNSFIDIQIAPTDFISLPADQREGYRIRLVFNTYGNGDSETWSALNTTFESIFKAIKRLNKALTEGSSPTFP
;
A
#
# COMPACT_ATOMS: atom_id res chain seq x y z
N MET A 1 -10.43 5.36 -11.17
CA MET A 1 -9.27 4.45 -11.02
C MET A 1 -9.77 3.04 -11.22
N LEU A 2 -9.06 2.19 -11.96
CA LEU A 2 -9.48 0.80 -12.11
C LEU A 2 -9.05 0.03 -10.87
N ILE A 3 -10.01 -0.55 -10.15
CA ILE A 3 -9.76 -1.32 -8.93
C ILE A 3 -10.10 -2.78 -9.22
N ASN A 4 -9.12 -3.64 -9.07
CA ASN A 4 -9.29 -5.08 -9.19
C ASN A 4 -9.22 -5.75 -7.83
N PHE A 5 -9.89 -6.90 -7.76
CA PHE A 5 -9.77 -7.84 -6.70
C PHE A 5 -9.59 -9.22 -7.31
N ASP A 6 -8.48 -9.89 -6.97
CA ASP A 6 -8.26 -11.28 -7.34
C ASP A 6 -8.47 -12.20 -6.12
N PRO A 7 -9.69 -12.71 -5.90
CA PRO A 7 -9.97 -13.67 -4.83
C PRO A 7 -9.30 -15.04 -5.04
N LEU A 8 -8.78 -15.31 -6.24
CA LEU A 8 -8.26 -16.61 -6.64
C LEU A 8 -6.73 -16.66 -6.60
N ARG A 9 -6.06 -15.54 -6.34
CA ARG A 9 -4.61 -15.48 -6.20
C ARG A 9 -4.16 -16.40 -5.06
N GLU A 10 -3.31 -17.39 -5.36
CA GLU A 10 -2.62 -18.18 -4.35
C GLU A 10 -1.68 -17.30 -3.54
N SER A 11 -2.11 -16.90 -2.34
CA SER A 11 -1.38 -15.97 -1.49
C SER A 11 -0.41 -16.65 -0.52
N GLU A 12 -0.45 -17.98 -0.37
CA GLU A 12 0.40 -18.69 0.61
C GLU A 12 1.89 -18.57 0.34
N ASN A 13 2.30 -18.47 -0.93
CA ASN A 13 3.70 -18.22 -1.29
C ASN A 13 4.20 -16.82 -0.88
N ASP A 14 3.29 -15.91 -0.52
CA ASP A 14 3.60 -14.54 -0.08
C ASP A 14 3.60 -14.39 1.46
N ARG A 15 3.56 -15.51 2.21
CA ARG A 15 3.56 -15.52 3.68
C ARG A 15 4.83 -14.87 4.24
N ARG A 16 4.67 -13.95 5.18
CA ARG A 16 5.76 -13.26 5.91
C ARG A 16 5.47 -13.21 7.40
N SER A 17 6.49 -13.00 8.22
CA SER A 17 6.28 -12.67 9.63
C SER A 17 6.19 -11.15 9.84
N HIS A 18 5.43 -10.70 10.84
CA HIS A 18 5.52 -9.33 11.36
C HIS A 18 5.94 -9.35 12.84
N PRO A 19 7.03 -8.65 13.22
CA PRO A 19 8.01 -8.02 12.32
C PRO A 19 8.75 -9.05 11.45
N TRP A 20 9.16 -8.67 10.24
CA TRP A 20 9.96 -9.53 9.36
C TRP A 20 11.46 -9.38 9.69
N LYS A 21 12.23 -10.45 9.47
CA LYS A 21 13.70 -10.42 9.58
C LYS A 21 14.32 -9.99 8.26
N LYS A 22 15.60 -9.59 8.26
CA LYS A 22 16.38 -9.22 7.06
C LYS A 22 16.03 -10.09 5.83
N THR A 23 15.80 -9.45 4.68
CA THR A 23 15.53 -10.19 3.43
C THR A 23 16.74 -11.05 3.05
N SER A 24 16.49 -12.15 2.34
CA SER A 24 17.53 -13.08 1.88
C SER A 24 18.41 -12.57 0.73
N TYR A 25 18.10 -11.41 0.12
CA TYR A 25 18.90 -10.82 -0.94
C TYR A 25 20.21 -10.23 -0.39
N GLU A 26 21.36 -10.71 -0.87
CA GLU A 26 22.68 -10.29 -0.36
C GLU A 26 23.08 -8.88 -0.82
N GLU A 27 22.70 -8.47 -2.03
CA GLU A 27 23.15 -7.22 -2.66
C GLU A 27 22.39 -5.97 -2.16
N ARG A 28 21.14 -6.16 -1.72
CA ARG A 28 20.30 -5.14 -1.05
C ARG A 28 19.39 -5.81 -0.04
N ALA A 29 19.97 -6.14 1.10
CA ALA A 29 19.19 -6.75 2.15
C ALA A 29 18.31 -5.70 2.83
N GLY A 30 17.04 -5.64 2.43
CA GLY A 30 16.02 -4.90 3.16
C GLY A 30 16.00 -5.33 4.62
N PHE A 31 15.83 -4.37 5.52
CA PHE A 31 15.64 -4.62 6.94
C PHE A 31 14.35 -3.98 7.43
N TYR A 32 13.70 -4.65 8.37
CA TYR A 32 12.51 -4.12 9.01
C TYR A 32 12.85 -2.81 9.73
N SER A 33 12.13 -1.74 9.38
CA SER A 33 12.19 -0.45 10.05
C SER A 33 10.87 -0.18 10.77
N ASN A 34 10.95 0.12 12.07
CA ASN A 34 9.78 0.53 12.84
C ASN A 34 9.56 2.03 12.67
N PHE A 35 8.75 2.43 11.68
CA PHE A 35 8.45 3.83 11.38
C PHE A 35 7.58 4.53 12.43
N ILE A 36 6.89 3.77 13.29
CA ILE A 36 6.16 4.34 14.44
C ILE A 36 7.17 4.90 15.46
N LYS A 37 8.23 4.14 15.74
CA LYS A 37 9.27 4.54 16.71
C LYS A 37 10.32 5.47 16.12
N ASN A 38 10.59 5.36 14.82
CA ASN A 38 11.69 6.04 14.12
C ASN A 38 11.17 6.65 12.80
N PRO A 39 10.29 7.66 12.84
CA PRO A 39 9.68 8.24 11.64
C PRO A 39 10.69 8.94 10.71
N GLU A 40 11.84 9.36 11.23
CA GLU A 40 12.96 9.91 10.45
C GLU A 40 13.50 8.93 9.41
N LEU A 41 13.41 7.62 9.66
CA LEU A 41 13.88 6.59 8.74
C LEU A 41 13.09 6.55 7.44
N ILE A 42 11.87 7.09 7.38
CA ILE A 42 11.01 7.03 6.19
C ILE A 42 11.71 7.63 4.96
N THR A 43 12.46 8.72 5.13
CA THR A 43 13.17 9.39 4.02
C THR A 43 14.59 8.86 3.80
N GLU A 44 15.03 7.91 4.62
CA GLU A 44 16.40 7.37 4.61
C GLU A 44 16.45 5.94 4.08
N VAL A 45 15.50 5.09 4.48
CA VAL A 45 15.56 3.63 4.26
C VAL A 45 14.64 3.13 3.15
N LEU A 46 13.79 4.00 2.60
CA LEU A 46 12.94 3.68 1.43
C LEU A 46 13.76 3.81 0.14
N GLU A 47 14.70 2.89 -0.06
CA GLU A 47 15.72 2.88 -1.12
C GLU A 47 15.15 3.01 -2.55
N ASP A 48 13.99 2.42 -2.81
CA ASP A 48 13.30 2.49 -4.10
C ASP A 48 12.83 3.93 -4.44
N PHE A 49 12.50 4.71 -3.40
CA PHE A 49 11.96 6.06 -3.54
C PHE A 49 13.05 7.12 -3.51
N LYS A 50 14.19 6.82 -2.89
CA LYS A 50 15.29 7.77 -2.67
C LYS A 50 15.82 8.42 -3.96
N PRO A 51 16.05 7.69 -5.07
CA PRO A 51 16.49 8.29 -6.33
C PRO A 51 15.52 9.32 -6.92
N HIS A 52 14.26 9.32 -6.47
CA HIS A 52 13.17 10.11 -7.01
C HIS A 52 12.58 11.08 -5.98
N GLU A 53 13.28 11.38 -4.89
CA GLU A 53 12.77 12.20 -3.78
C GLU A 53 12.36 13.64 -4.17
N SER A 54 12.89 14.15 -5.28
CA SER A 54 12.49 15.44 -5.85
C SER A 54 11.12 15.41 -6.53
N GLN A 55 10.59 14.23 -6.86
CA GLN A 55 9.30 14.08 -7.50
C GLN A 55 8.17 14.33 -6.49
N LYS A 56 7.17 15.12 -6.89
CA LYS A 56 6.00 15.42 -6.06
C LYS A 56 5.29 14.13 -5.58
N ALA A 57 5.20 13.11 -6.44
CA ALA A 57 4.61 11.83 -6.08
C ALA A 57 5.32 11.18 -4.88
N VAL A 58 6.66 11.22 -4.83
CA VAL A 58 7.43 10.63 -3.74
C VAL A 58 7.25 11.41 -2.44
N GLN A 59 7.17 12.75 -2.52
CA GLN A 59 6.87 13.59 -1.36
C GLN A 59 5.49 13.27 -0.78
N THR A 60 4.47 13.17 -1.64
CA THR A 60 3.11 12.73 -1.26
C THR A 60 3.13 11.34 -0.62
N PHE A 61 3.94 10.42 -1.15
CA PHE A 61 4.08 9.08 -0.59
C PHE A 61 4.72 9.12 0.81
N TYR A 62 5.78 9.89 1.02
CA TYR A 62 6.39 10.06 2.34
C TYR A 62 5.42 10.67 3.36
N GLU A 63 4.60 11.64 2.95
CA GLU A 63 3.54 12.18 3.81
C GLU A 63 2.51 11.10 4.21
N PHE A 64 2.15 10.25 3.26
CA PHE A 64 1.29 9.10 3.52
C PHE A 64 1.92 8.12 4.52
N ILE A 65 3.17 7.68 4.30
CA ILE A 65 3.87 6.75 5.20
C ILE A 65 4.03 7.35 6.61
N LYS A 66 4.31 8.64 6.70
CA LYS A 66 4.41 9.35 7.99
C LYS A 66 3.06 9.41 8.70
N TRP A 67 1.98 9.71 7.97
CA TRP A 67 0.65 9.78 8.57
C TRP A 67 0.14 8.40 9.01
N ILE A 68 0.25 7.38 8.15
CA ILE A 68 -0.29 6.05 8.45
C ILE A 68 0.46 5.40 9.61
N ASN A 69 1.75 5.70 9.82
CA ASN A 69 2.51 5.28 11.00
C ASN A 69 2.42 6.26 12.18
N GLY A 70 1.72 7.38 12.04
CA GLY A 70 1.53 8.37 13.09
C GLY A 70 0.39 8.03 14.05
N SER A 71 0.31 8.70 15.21
CA SER A 71 -0.70 8.42 16.24
C SER A 71 -2.16 8.56 15.80
N ALA A 72 -2.43 9.27 14.69
CA ALA A 72 -3.77 9.49 14.15
C ALA A 72 -4.34 8.31 13.34
N SER A 73 -3.54 7.28 13.08
CA SER A 73 -3.92 6.11 12.27
C SER A 73 -4.00 4.85 13.14
N ALA A 74 -5.05 4.04 12.93
CA ALA A 74 -5.20 2.69 13.48
C ALA A 74 -4.39 1.65 12.68
N PHE A 75 -3.88 2.05 11.51
CA PHE A 75 -3.06 1.22 10.64
C PHE A 75 -1.57 1.44 10.88
N GLU A 76 -0.76 0.55 10.34
CA GLU A 76 0.67 0.75 10.14
C GLU A 76 1.11 0.15 8.81
N THR A 77 2.24 0.64 8.30
CA THR A 77 2.92 0.10 7.11
C THR A 77 4.42 0.14 7.34
N ASN A 78 5.10 -0.91 6.91
CA ASN A 78 6.54 -1.07 7.00
C ASN A 78 7.11 -1.75 5.76
N ASP A 79 6.29 -1.93 4.72
CA ASP A 79 6.64 -2.64 3.50
C ASP A 79 5.95 -1.96 2.31
N CYS A 80 6.79 -1.44 1.43
CA CYS A 80 6.40 -0.87 0.17
C CYS A 80 7.54 -1.09 -0.82
N ALA A 81 7.22 -1.04 -2.10
CA ALA A 81 8.20 -1.05 -3.16
C ALA A 81 7.74 -0.12 -4.27
N MET A 82 8.70 0.52 -4.92
CA MET A 82 8.52 1.18 -6.20
C MET A 82 9.59 0.62 -7.11
N ARG A 83 9.23 0.18 -8.32
CA ARG A 83 10.24 -0.32 -9.25
C ARG A 83 11.12 0.82 -9.78
N GLU A 84 11.89 0.55 -10.83
CA GLU A 84 12.97 1.36 -11.44
C GLU A 84 12.58 2.78 -11.95
N GLY A 85 11.49 3.37 -11.48
CA GLY A 85 10.95 4.64 -11.96
C GLY A 85 10.06 4.41 -13.20
N VAL A 86 10.19 5.31 -14.18
CA VAL A 86 9.38 5.28 -15.41
C VAL A 86 9.97 4.24 -16.36
N ILE A 87 9.14 3.26 -16.75
CA ILE A 87 9.50 2.21 -17.70
C ILE A 87 8.55 2.18 -18.89
N ASN A 88 8.97 1.56 -19.99
CA ASN A 88 8.11 1.34 -21.14
C ASN A 88 6.90 0.47 -20.74
N ASN A 89 5.71 0.91 -21.14
CA ASN A 89 4.52 0.10 -20.98
C ASN A 89 4.46 -0.98 -22.05
N VAL A 90 4.45 -2.24 -21.61
CA VAL A 90 4.30 -3.42 -22.47
C VAL A 90 2.91 -4.05 -22.37
N ASP A 91 2.02 -3.47 -21.55
CA ASP A 91 0.66 -3.95 -21.38
C ASP A 91 -0.22 -3.54 -22.56
N SER A 92 -0.74 -4.54 -23.28
CA SER A 92 -1.62 -4.34 -24.43
C SER A 92 -2.99 -3.72 -24.10
N LEU A 93 -3.44 -3.81 -22.84
CA LEU A 93 -4.74 -3.30 -22.42
C LEU A 93 -4.74 -1.78 -22.23
N PHE A 94 -3.59 -1.21 -21.87
CA PHE A 94 -3.45 0.22 -21.58
C PHE A 94 -2.68 0.93 -22.70
N LYS A 95 -3.31 1.87 -23.40
CA LYS A 95 -2.74 2.55 -24.58
C LYS A 95 -1.69 3.63 -24.28
N TYR A 96 -1.15 3.65 -23.07
CA TYR A 96 -0.11 4.60 -22.67
C TYR A 96 1.27 4.06 -23.04
N THR A 97 2.23 4.96 -23.26
CA THR A 97 3.59 4.57 -23.64
C THR A 97 4.47 4.17 -22.46
N HIS A 98 4.19 4.68 -21.27
CA HIS A 98 5.02 4.45 -20.08
C HIS A 98 4.19 4.10 -18.85
N LYS A 99 4.85 3.50 -17.84
CA LYS A 99 4.26 3.23 -16.54
C LYS A 99 5.28 3.32 -15.40
N ILE A 100 4.76 3.49 -14.18
CA ILE A 100 5.44 3.20 -12.91
C ILE A 100 4.60 2.16 -12.18
N ASP A 101 5.24 1.14 -11.64
CA ASP A 101 4.56 0.11 -10.85
C ASP A 101 5.25 -0.14 -9.50
N GLY A 102 4.46 -0.63 -8.55
CA GLY A 102 4.91 -0.81 -7.18
C GLY A 102 3.82 -1.39 -6.29
N ARG A 103 4.08 -1.39 -4.99
CA ARG A 103 3.13 -1.83 -3.98
C ARG A 103 3.28 -1.06 -2.67
N VAL A 104 2.21 -1.03 -1.91
CA VAL A 104 2.24 -0.69 -0.49
C VAL A 104 1.39 -1.66 0.31
N GLU A 105 1.90 -2.08 1.46
CA GLU A 105 1.24 -3.06 2.33
C GLU A 105 0.90 -2.42 3.67
N PHE A 106 -0.28 -2.71 4.22
CA PHE A 106 -0.69 -2.16 5.52
C PHE A 106 -1.58 -3.13 6.28
N PHE A 107 -1.66 -2.95 7.59
CA PHE A 107 -2.45 -3.78 8.52
C PHE A 107 -2.80 -2.98 9.78
N LEU A 108 -3.67 -3.52 10.64
CA LEU A 108 -4.05 -2.87 11.89
C LEU A 108 -2.93 -2.97 12.92
N ARG A 109 -2.71 -1.91 13.71
CA ARG A 109 -1.75 -1.94 14.83
C ARG A 109 -2.14 -2.90 15.95
N ASP A 110 -3.44 -3.10 16.12
CA ASP A 110 -3.97 -4.12 17.02
C ASP A 110 -3.87 -5.48 16.32
N HIS A 111 -2.70 -6.12 16.43
CA HIS A 111 -2.35 -7.32 15.68
C HIS A 111 -3.38 -8.47 15.74
N PRO A 112 -4.00 -8.78 16.90
CA PRO A 112 -5.07 -9.79 16.98
C PRO A 112 -6.23 -9.56 16.00
N LEU A 113 -6.55 -8.30 15.66
CA LEU A 113 -7.62 -8.01 14.70
C LEU A 113 -7.26 -8.45 13.28
N ASN A 114 -5.98 -8.49 12.92
CA ASN A 114 -5.55 -8.98 11.62
C ASN A 114 -5.65 -10.51 11.47
N CYS A 115 -5.81 -11.22 12.59
CA CYS A 115 -6.06 -12.67 12.63
C CYS A 115 -7.54 -13.02 12.48
N ASN A 116 -8.42 -12.00 12.48
CA ASN A 116 -9.84 -12.17 12.22
C ASN A 116 -10.16 -11.97 10.73
N LYS A 117 -10.59 -13.03 10.06
CA LYS A 117 -10.89 -13.01 8.62
C LYS A 117 -12.02 -12.06 8.24
N ASP A 118 -13.02 -11.87 9.10
CA ASP A 118 -14.14 -10.96 8.82
C ASP A 118 -13.67 -9.50 8.86
N VAL A 119 -12.79 -9.17 9.81
CA VAL A 119 -12.16 -7.84 9.89
C VAL A 119 -11.34 -7.56 8.64
N ILE A 120 -10.47 -8.47 8.23
CA ILE A 120 -9.64 -8.31 7.03
C ILE A 120 -10.51 -8.20 5.77
N THR A 121 -11.54 -9.03 5.65
CA THR A 121 -12.48 -8.97 4.52
C THR A 121 -13.21 -7.63 4.47
N TRP A 122 -13.60 -7.08 5.61
CA TRP A 122 -14.22 -5.76 5.70
C TRP A 122 -13.23 -4.66 5.27
N ILE A 123 -12.00 -4.67 5.79
CA ILE A 123 -10.95 -3.69 5.43
C ILE A 123 -10.72 -3.71 3.93
N MET A 124 -10.61 -4.89 3.33
CA MET A 124 -10.43 -5.07 1.89
C MET A 124 -11.61 -4.49 1.09
N ARG A 125 -12.85 -4.85 1.44
CA ARG A 125 -14.06 -4.36 0.75
C ARG A 125 -14.16 -2.84 0.85
N MET A 126 -13.92 -2.27 2.02
CA MET A 126 -13.99 -0.84 2.24
C MET A 126 -12.84 -0.09 1.57
N SER A 127 -11.64 -0.68 1.50
CA SER A 127 -10.53 -0.14 0.69
C SER A 127 -10.92 -0.06 -0.78
N SER A 128 -11.48 -1.14 -1.33
CA SER A 128 -11.98 -1.17 -2.71
C SER A 128 -13.02 -0.09 -2.96
N PHE A 129 -14.02 0.00 -2.08
CA PHE A 129 -15.08 0.98 -2.19
C PHE A 129 -14.53 2.42 -2.14
N TYR A 130 -13.68 2.75 -1.16
CA TYR A 130 -13.15 4.10 -1.01
C TYR A 130 -12.19 4.51 -2.13
N LEU A 131 -11.40 3.59 -2.67
CA LEU A 131 -10.55 3.85 -3.83
C LEU A 131 -11.37 4.12 -5.10
N GLN A 132 -12.49 3.42 -5.30
CA GLN A 132 -13.37 3.63 -6.46
C GLN A 132 -14.05 5.00 -6.43
N VAL A 133 -14.51 5.45 -5.26
CA VAL A 133 -15.26 6.72 -5.14
C VAL A 133 -14.36 7.95 -5.01
N GLU A 134 -13.08 7.81 -4.67
CA GLU A 134 -12.18 8.97 -4.51
C GLU A 134 -11.89 9.65 -5.85
N ARG A 135 -11.69 8.88 -6.92
CA ARG A 135 -11.43 9.39 -8.28
C ARG A 135 -12.06 8.48 -9.33
N PRO A 136 -13.39 8.53 -9.51
CA PRO A 136 -14.09 7.67 -10.47
C PRO A 136 -13.68 7.96 -11.93
N ASP A 137 -13.24 9.18 -12.23
CA ASP A 137 -12.84 9.67 -13.55
C ASP A 137 -11.35 9.43 -13.90
N PHE A 138 -10.52 9.10 -12.91
CA PHE A 138 -9.08 8.89 -13.12
C PHE A 138 -8.79 7.48 -13.64
N LEU A 139 -8.55 7.30 -14.95
CA LEU A 139 -8.33 5.97 -15.55
C LEU A 139 -6.85 5.63 -15.80
N ASN A 140 -5.93 6.53 -15.49
CA ASN A 140 -4.49 6.36 -15.69
C ASN A 140 -3.83 5.48 -14.62
N SER A 141 -4.59 4.76 -13.82
CA SER A 141 -4.03 3.85 -12.82
C SER A 141 -4.95 2.67 -12.57
N PHE A 142 -4.28 1.56 -12.28
CA PHE A 142 -4.86 0.29 -11.88
C PHE A 142 -4.30 -0.08 -10.49
N ILE A 143 -5.19 -0.40 -9.55
CA ILE A 143 -4.82 -0.94 -8.24
C ILE A 143 -5.45 -2.31 -8.08
N ASP A 144 -4.62 -3.31 -7.84
CA ASP A 144 -5.04 -4.64 -7.42
C ASP A 144 -4.93 -4.75 -5.90
N ILE A 145 -6.05 -5.08 -5.25
CA ILE A 145 -6.14 -5.24 -3.80
C ILE A 145 -6.00 -6.72 -3.47
N GLN A 146 -4.98 -7.04 -2.68
CA GLN A 146 -4.63 -8.41 -2.32
C GLN A 146 -4.62 -8.56 -0.79
N ILE A 147 -4.96 -9.77 -0.34
CA ILE A 147 -4.75 -10.22 1.03
C ILE A 147 -3.48 -11.08 1.04
N ALA A 148 -2.51 -10.73 1.88
CA ALA A 148 -1.26 -11.47 2.02
C ALA A 148 -1.16 -12.12 3.42
N PRO A 149 -1.03 -13.45 3.52
CA PRO A 149 -0.83 -14.17 4.78
C PRO A 149 0.36 -13.61 5.56
N THR A 150 0.16 -13.43 6.86
CA THR A 150 1.15 -12.83 7.77
C THR A 150 1.13 -13.50 9.12
N ASP A 151 2.30 -13.90 9.62
CA ASP A 151 2.47 -14.42 10.98
C ASP A 151 2.86 -13.28 11.93
N PHE A 152 1.94 -12.82 12.78
CA PHE A 152 2.18 -11.80 13.79
C PHE A 152 2.90 -12.41 15.00
N ILE A 153 4.21 -12.63 14.88
CA ILE A 153 5.02 -13.43 15.84
C ILE A 153 5.12 -12.85 17.26
N SER A 154 4.57 -11.66 17.50
CA SER A 154 4.37 -11.11 18.85
C SER A 154 3.19 -11.75 19.59
N LEU A 155 2.29 -12.43 18.87
CA LEU A 155 1.13 -13.15 19.39
C LEU A 155 1.48 -14.62 19.71
N PRO A 156 0.66 -15.30 20.55
CA PRO A 156 0.76 -16.74 20.78
C PRO A 156 0.74 -17.54 19.48
N ALA A 157 1.44 -18.68 19.45
CA ALA A 157 1.64 -19.49 18.23
C ALA A 157 0.33 -19.98 17.59
N ASP A 158 -0.71 -20.21 18.39
CA ASP A 158 -2.05 -20.63 17.99
C ASP A 158 -2.95 -19.46 17.54
N GLN A 159 -2.49 -18.22 17.65
CA GLN A 159 -3.27 -16.99 17.39
C GLN A 159 -2.56 -15.99 16.48
N ARG A 160 -1.37 -16.32 15.96
CA ARG A 160 -0.54 -15.39 15.19
C ARG A 160 -0.81 -15.37 13.70
N GLU A 161 -1.54 -16.35 13.17
CA GLU A 161 -1.83 -16.42 11.74
C GLU A 161 -2.91 -15.41 11.37
N GLY A 162 -2.57 -14.49 10.48
CA GLY A 162 -3.48 -13.45 10.02
C GLY A 162 -3.09 -12.95 8.64
N TYR A 163 -3.49 -11.72 8.34
CA TYR A 163 -3.28 -11.15 7.02
C TYR A 163 -2.92 -9.66 7.05
N ARG A 164 -2.26 -9.20 6.00
CA ARG A 164 -2.08 -7.79 5.67
C ARG A 164 -2.71 -7.47 4.33
N ILE A 165 -3.10 -6.22 4.13
CA ILE A 165 -3.60 -5.74 2.85
C ILE A 165 -2.42 -5.27 2.02
N ARG A 166 -2.37 -5.70 0.76
CA ARG A 166 -1.39 -5.23 -0.22
C ARG A 166 -2.14 -4.55 -1.36
N LEU A 167 -1.73 -3.31 -1.65
CA LEU A 167 -2.17 -2.57 -2.83
C LEU A 167 -1.04 -2.62 -3.85
N VAL A 168 -1.23 -3.35 -4.94
CA VAL A 168 -0.31 -3.35 -6.09
C VAL A 168 -0.82 -2.35 -7.10
N PHE A 169 -0.02 -1.35 -7.44
CA PHE A 169 -0.42 -0.31 -8.37
C PHE A 169 0.39 -0.35 -9.66
N ASN A 170 -0.27 -0.09 -10.78
CA ASN A 170 0.35 0.35 -12.03
C ASN A 170 -0.23 1.72 -12.35
N THR A 171 0.64 2.66 -12.69
CA THR A 171 0.24 4.02 -13.06
C THR A 171 0.85 4.39 -14.39
N TYR A 172 0.06 4.98 -15.29
CA TYR A 172 0.36 5.09 -16.70
C TYR A 172 0.34 6.55 -17.19
N GLY A 173 1.13 6.85 -18.21
CA GLY A 173 1.17 8.15 -18.87
C GLY A 173 1.90 8.14 -20.21
N ASN A 174 1.77 9.21 -20.99
CA ASN A 174 2.55 9.38 -22.22
C ASN A 174 3.85 10.12 -21.91
N GLY A 175 4.89 9.34 -21.59
CA GLY A 175 6.20 9.85 -21.20
C GLY A 175 6.30 10.13 -19.69
N ASP A 176 7.49 10.53 -19.26
CA ASP A 176 7.85 10.63 -17.85
C ASP A 176 6.97 11.58 -17.05
N SER A 177 6.77 12.80 -17.55
CA SER A 177 6.04 13.86 -16.83
C SER A 177 4.59 13.47 -16.53
N GLU A 178 3.88 12.94 -17.53
CA GLU A 178 2.51 12.46 -17.34
C GLU A 178 2.45 11.26 -16.39
N THR A 179 3.43 10.36 -16.48
CA THR A 179 3.49 9.16 -15.63
C THR A 179 3.71 9.51 -14.16
N TRP A 180 4.61 10.45 -13.86
CA TRP A 180 4.83 10.96 -12.50
C TRP A 180 3.63 11.73 -11.97
N SER A 181 2.97 12.54 -12.80
CA SER A 181 1.75 13.26 -12.44
C SER A 181 0.60 12.30 -12.10
N ALA A 182 0.44 11.26 -12.91
CA ALA A 182 -0.51 10.20 -12.66
C ALA A 182 -0.16 9.47 -11.35
N LEU A 183 1.12 9.15 -11.08
CA LEU A 183 1.53 8.48 -9.85
C LEU A 183 1.21 9.32 -8.60
N ASN A 184 1.43 10.63 -8.67
CA ASN A 184 1.03 11.53 -7.59
C ASN A 184 -0.48 11.44 -7.33
N THR A 185 -1.29 11.44 -8.38
CA THR A 185 -2.75 11.30 -8.27
C THR A 185 -3.15 9.94 -7.68
N THR A 186 -2.45 8.86 -8.04
CA THR A 186 -2.63 7.53 -7.44
C THR A 186 -2.35 7.56 -5.95
N PHE A 187 -1.22 8.13 -5.51
CA PHE A 187 -0.87 8.22 -4.10
C PHE A 187 -1.81 9.13 -3.30
N GLU A 188 -2.23 10.26 -3.84
CA GLU A 188 -3.26 11.11 -3.21
C GLU A 188 -4.57 10.33 -3.00
N SER A 189 -4.95 9.52 -3.99
CA SER A 189 -6.17 8.70 -3.93
C SER A 189 -6.08 7.60 -2.87
N ILE A 190 -4.95 6.88 -2.82
CA ILE A 190 -4.67 5.91 -1.76
C ILE A 190 -4.71 6.59 -0.40
N PHE A 191 -4.01 7.72 -0.25
CA PHE A 191 -3.91 8.42 1.03
C PHE A 191 -5.30 8.84 1.54
N LYS A 192 -6.14 9.42 0.69
CA LYS A 192 -7.51 9.82 1.07
C LYS A 192 -8.41 8.62 1.35
N ALA A 193 -8.33 7.56 0.55
CA ALA A 193 -9.09 6.33 0.77
C ALA A 193 -8.75 5.70 2.12
N ILE A 194 -7.46 5.59 2.46
CA ILE A 194 -7.02 5.03 3.76
C ILE A 194 -7.37 5.96 4.93
N LYS A 195 -7.32 7.28 4.76
CA LYS A 195 -7.84 8.24 5.77
C LYS A 195 -9.33 8.02 6.05
N ARG A 196 -10.13 7.82 5.01
CA ARG A 196 -11.57 7.54 5.14
C ARG A 196 -11.84 6.17 5.74
N LEU A 197 -11.05 5.17 5.39
CA LEU A 197 -11.08 3.84 5.99
C LEU A 197 -10.77 3.89 7.49
N ASN A 198 -9.72 4.63 7.87
CA ASN A 198 -9.34 4.86 9.25
C ASN A 198 -10.49 5.48 10.05
N LYS A 199 -11.11 6.53 9.50
CA LYS A 199 -12.28 7.19 10.12
C LYS A 199 -13.45 6.22 10.34
N ALA A 200 -13.75 5.37 9.35
CA ALA A 200 -14.82 4.39 9.45
C ALA A 200 -14.56 3.35 10.57
N LEU A 201 -13.30 2.97 10.79
CA LEU A 201 -12.90 2.09 11.88
C LEU A 201 -13.00 2.76 13.25
N THR A 202 -12.48 3.99 13.39
CA THR A 202 -12.30 4.62 14.70
C THR A 202 -13.53 5.35 15.22
N GLU A 203 -14.40 5.81 14.32
CA GLU A 203 -15.55 6.65 14.69
C GLU A 203 -16.89 5.92 14.50
N GLY A 204 -16.89 4.64 14.09
CA GLY A 204 -18.11 3.89 13.76
C GLY A 204 -18.98 4.57 12.69
N SER A 205 -18.39 5.50 11.94
CA SER A 205 -19.11 6.33 10.99
C SER A 205 -19.49 5.51 9.77
N SER A 206 -20.77 5.54 9.41
CA SER A 206 -21.22 5.02 8.11
C SER A 206 -20.45 5.70 6.98
N PRO A 207 -20.20 5.02 5.84
CA PRO A 207 -19.52 5.62 4.70
C PRO A 207 -20.23 6.92 4.28
N THR A 208 -19.57 8.07 4.44
CA THR A 208 -20.14 9.38 4.04
C THR A 208 -19.73 9.72 2.61
N PHE A 209 -20.68 9.71 1.68
CA PHE A 209 -20.44 9.98 0.26
C PHE A 209 -20.33 11.51 0.02
N PRO A 210 -19.41 11.97 -0.84
CA PRO A 210 -19.46 13.33 -1.37
C PRO A 210 -20.70 13.55 -2.25
#